data_AF-A0A7U5GWB9-F1
#
_entry.id   AF-A0A7U5GWB9-F1
#
_cell.length_a   1.000
_cell.length_b   1.000
_cell.length_c   1.000
_cell.angle_alpha   90.00
_cell.angle_beta   90.00
_cell.angle_gamma   90.00
#
_symmetry.space_group_name_H-M   'P 1'
#
loop_
_entity.id
_entity.type
_entity.pdbx_description
1 polymer ?
#
loop_
_entity_poly.entity_id
_entity_poly.type
_entity_poly.pdbx_seq_one_letter_code
_entity_poly.pdbx_strand_id
1 'polypeptide(L)'
;MNEKLVMEYIIACTNLYGVVPIDQVAGIFNEQNEDMITPDELNSLLQSGQVRGKLEEYFVYADLDKFIAEAASEGDEKEELEQAAAGKPYYVPAKEELLRFIDEEYIQETQEQLKLKSMLIEDFGDELHAEEEVRELVFNLQVSGGDFMGEMSMFIAGLELPVEKAERYIPVIVDVANTTRLWENRGHTTKELLP
;
A
#
# COMPACT_ATOMS: atom_id res chain seq x y z
N MET A 1 12.43 -21.35 -13.40
CA MET A 1 11.48 -20.39 -12.83
C MET A 1 10.99 -20.92 -11.50
N ASN A 2 11.32 -20.23 -10.40
CA ASN A 2 10.77 -20.53 -9.08
C ASN A 2 9.36 -19.91 -8.96
N GLU A 3 8.32 -20.69 -9.27
CA GLU A 3 6.92 -20.22 -9.26
C GLU A 3 6.50 -19.60 -7.93
N LYS A 4 6.99 -20.14 -6.80
CA LYS A 4 6.70 -19.60 -5.47
C LYS A 4 7.22 -18.17 -5.34
N LEU A 5 8.49 -17.96 -5.70
CA LEU A 5 9.10 -16.64 -5.62
C LEU A 5 8.42 -15.65 -6.57
N VAL A 6 8.04 -16.08 -7.76
CA VAL A 6 7.29 -15.22 -8.69
C VAL A 6 5.96 -14.77 -8.08
N MET A 7 5.21 -15.68 -7.45
CA MET A 7 3.97 -15.31 -6.74
C MET A 7 4.23 -14.34 -5.59
N GLU A 8 5.28 -14.54 -4.80
CA GLU A 8 5.68 -13.62 -3.72
C GLU A 8 5.95 -12.20 -4.26
N TYR A 9 6.57 -12.07 -5.44
CA TYR A 9 6.77 -10.78 -6.09
C TYR A 9 5.47 -10.16 -6.60
N ILE A 10 4.56 -10.95 -7.17
CA ILE A 10 3.23 -10.47 -7.60
C ILE A 10 2.50 -9.88 -6.40
N ILE A 11 2.42 -10.62 -5.29
CA ILE A 11 1.71 -10.21 -4.09
C ILE A 11 2.35 -8.95 -3.50
N ALA A 12 3.66 -8.98 -3.26
CA ALA A 12 4.38 -7.84 -2.68
C ALA A 12 4.26 -6.56 -3.53
N CYS A 13 4.38 -6.66 -4.86
CA CYS A 13 4.21 -5.51 -5.75
C CYS A 13 2.76 -5.01 -5.72
N THR A 14 1.77 -5.91 -5.69
CA THR A 14 0.37 -5.51 -5.68
C THR A 14 0.01 -4.79 -4.37
N ASN A 15 0.47 -5.31 -3.23
CA ASN A 15 0.25 -4.67 -1.93
C ASN A 15 0.95 -3.31 -1.81
N LEU A 16 2.10 -3.13 -2.46
CA LEU A 16 2.84 -1.85 -2.45
C LEU A 16 2.28 -0.81 -3.44
N TYR A 17 1.66 -1.22 -4.54
CA TYR A 17 1.28 -0.32 -5.64
C TYR A 17 -0.24 -0.24 -5.90
N GLY A 18 -1.04 -1.15 -5.34
CA GLY A 18 -2.47 -1.28 -5.60
C GLY A 18 -2.77 -1.89 -6.97
N VAL A 19 -2.31 -1.23 -8.04
CA VAL A 19 -2.44 -1.70 -9.42
C VAL A 19 -1.07 -1.69 -10.09
N VAL A 20 -0.63 -2.85 -10.59
CA VAL A 20 0.71 -3.01 -11.17
C VAL A 20 0.68 -3.79 -12.49
N PRO A 21 1.29 -3.27 -13.57
CA PRO A 21 1.44 -4.00 -14.82
C PRO A 21 2.31 -5.26 -14.68
N ILE A 22 1.97 -6.30 -15.42
CA ILE A 22 2.73 -7.56 -15.52
C ILE A 22 4.21 -7.29 -15.87
N ASP A 23 4.45 -6.38 -16.82
CA ASP A 23 5.79 -6.00 -17.24
C ASP A 23 6.61 -5.36 -16.11
N GLN A 24 5.95 -4.59 -15.24
CA GLN A 24 6.60 -3.96 -14.10
C GLN A 24 7.01 -5.01 -13.05
N VAL A 25 6.14 -5.99 -12.75
CA VAL A 25 6.48 -7.09 -11.84
C VAL A 25 7.62 -7.93 -12.41
N ALA A 26 7.58 -8.28 -13.70
CA ALA A 26 8.65 -9.02 -14.35
C ALA A 26 9.98 -8.24 -14.33
N GLY A 27 9.95 -6.94 -14.57
CA GLY A 27 11.11 -6.05 -14.48
C GLY A 27 11.75 -6.07 -13.08
N ILE A 28 10.95 -5.83 -12.03
CA ILE A 28 11.43 -5.82 -10.64
C ILE A 28 11.98 -7.21 -10.25
N PHE A 29 11.31 -8.29 -10.64
CA PHE A 29 11.79 -9.65 -10.39
C PHE A 29 13.17 -9.87 -11.03
N ASN A 30 13.33 -9.51 -12.31
CA ASN A 30 14.55 -9.72 -13.08
C ASN A 30 15.72 -8.86 -12.57
N GLU A 31 15.46 -7.66 -12.07
CA GLU A 31 16.49 -6.79 -11.50
C GLU A 31 17.04 -7.31 -10.16
N GLN A 32 16.23 -8.09 -9.43
CA GLN A 32 16.54 -8.53 -8.06
C GLN A 32 16.91 -10.02 -7.95
N ASN A 33 16.88 -10.78 -9.05
CA ASN A 33 17.10 -12.22 -9.06
C ASN A 33 18.01 -12.64 -10.22
N GLU A 34 18.72 -13.75 -10.05
CA GLU A 34 19.52 -14.35 -11.13
C GLU A 34 18.65 -15.04 -12.19
N ASP A 35 17.53 -15.61 -11.75
CA ASP A 35 16.50 -16.15 -12.63
C ASP A 35 15.78 -15.01 -13.34
N MET A 36 15.54 -15.17 -14.64
CA MET A 36 14.76 -14.23 -15.43
C MET A 36 13.37 -14.81 -15.71
N ILE A 37 12.38 -13.94 -15.78
CA ILE A 37 11.02 -14.22 -16.22
C ILE A 37 10.61 -13.21 -17.29
N THR A 38 9.95 -13.70 -18.33
CA THR A 38 9.32 -12.88 -19.35
C THR A 38 7.85 -12.60 -19.00
N PRO A 39 7.28 -11.49 -19.47
CA PRO A 39 5.84 -11.24 -19.35
C PRO A 39 4.98 -12.38 -19.92
N ASP A 40 5.42 -13.04 -20.99
CA ASP A 40 4.73 -14.20 -21.59
C ASP A 40 4.74 -15.43 -20.67
N GLU A 41 5.84 -15.68 -19.96
CA GLU A 41 5.92 -16.73 -18.95
C GLU A 41 5.01 -16.41 -17.75
N LEU A 42 4.97 -15.14 -17.33
CA LEU A 42 4.07 -14.70 -16.25
C LEU A 42 2.60 -14.85 -16.67
N ASN A 43 2.24 -14.43 -17.88
CA ASN A 43 0.90 -14.63 -18.46
C ASN A 43 0.52 -16.12 -18.56
N SER A 44 1.47 -16.97 -18.93
CA SER A 44 1.27 -18.41 -19.03
C SER A 44 1.01 -19.03 -17.65
N LEU A 45 1.74 -18.58 -16.61
CA LEU A 45 1.52 -18.98 -15.22
C LEU A 45 0.09 -18.63 -14.76
N LEU A 46 -0.40 -17.45 -15.15
CA LEU A 46 -1.75 -17.00 -14.83
C LEU A 46 -2.86 -17.74 -15.58
N GLN A 47 -2.57 -18.55 -16.61
CA GLN A 47 -3.60 -19.41 -17.22
C GLN A 47 -3.99 -20.58 -16.30
N SER A 48 -3.17 -20.87 -15.27
CA SER A 48 -3.48 -21.88 -14.26
C SER A 48 -4.50 -21.34 -13.25
N GLY A 49 -5.69 -21.95 -13.20
CA GLY A 49 -6.70 -21.63 -12.20
C GLY A 49 -6.22 -21.84 -10.75
N GLN A 50 -5.24 -22.74 -10.54
CA GLN A 50 -4.62 -22.92 -9.22
C GLN A 50 -3.78 -21.71 -8.81
N VAL A 51 -3.05 -21.10 -9.74
CA VAL A 51 -2.24 -19.90 -9.45
C VAL A 51 -3.17 -18.73 -9.18
N ARG A 52 -4.20 -18.53 -10.00
CA ARG A 52 -5.19 -17.47 -9.78
C ARG A 52 -5.86 -17.60 -8.42
N GLY A 53 -6.37 -18.79 -8.08
CA GLY A 53 -6.99 -19.01 -6.77
C GLY A 53 -6.04 -18.73 -5.60
N LYS A 54 -4.74 -19.02 -5.75
CA LYS A 54 -3.74 -18.65 -4.73
C LYS A 54 -3.49 -17.16 -4.65
N LEU A 55 -3.53 -16.40 -5.75
CA LEU A 55 -3.38 -14.95 -5.69
C LEU A 55 -4.62 -14.31 -5.05
N GLU A 56 -5.81 -14.85 -5.33
CA GLU A 56 -7.07 -14.41 -4.71
C GLU A 56 -7.09 -14.67 -3.19
N GLU A 57 -6.41 -15.71 -2.68
CA GLU A 57 -6.20 -15.92 -1.23
C GLU A 57 -5.39 -14.79 -0.56
N TYR A 58 -4.67 -13.98 -1.35
CA TYR A 58 -3.94 -12.78 -0.90
C TYR A 58 -4.59 -11.50 -1.47
N PHE A 59 -5.87 -11.57 -1.85
CA PHE A 59 -6.63 -10.42 -2.34
C PHE A 59 -6.03 -9.77 -3.60
N VAL A 60 -5.34 -10.56 -4.43
CA VAL A 60 -4.77 -10.13 -5.71
C VAL A 60 -5.52 -10.75 -6.87
N TYR A 61 -6.09 -9.90 -7.72
CA TYR A 61 -6.72 -10.27 -8.98
C TYR A 61 -5.79 -10.02 -10.17
N ALA A 62 -5.84 -10.92 -11.14
CA ALA A 62 -5.15 -10.76 -12.42
C ALA A 62 -6.15 -10.41 -13.52
N ASP A 63 -6.00 -9.24 -14.14
CA ASP A 63 -6.83 -8.75 -15.23
C ASP A 63 -5.94 -8.38 -16.42
N LEU A 64 -6.14 -9.06 -17.55
CA LEU A 64 -5.44 -8.88 -18.84
C LEU A 64 -3.91 -8.74 -18.75
N ASP A 65 -3.42 -7.54 -18.41
CA ASP A 65 -2.02 -7.13 -18.37
C ASP A 65 -1.59 -6.57 -17.00
N LYS A 66 -2.41 -6.69 -15.96
CA LYS A 66 -2.21 -6.08 -14.63
C LYS A 66 -2.57 -7.03 -13.49
N PHE A 67 -1.95 -6.78 -12.35
CA PHE A 67 -2.37 -7.27 -11.03
C PHE A 67 -3.02 -6.12 -10.26
N ILE A 68 -4.12 -6.43 -9.60
CA ILE A 68 -5.02 -5.45 -8.96
C ILE A 68 -5.33 -5.97 -7.55
N ALA A 69 -5.07 -5.15 -6.54
CA ALA A 69 -5.51 -5.41 -5.17
C ALA A 69 -7.05 -5.37 -5.11
N GLU A 70 -7.67 -6.23 -4.29
CA GLU A 70 -9.14 -6.28 -4.13
C GLU A 70 -9.73 -4.90 -3.83
N ALA A 71 -9.10 -4.13 -2.94
CA ALA A 71 -9.51 -2.79 -2.56
C ALA A 71 -9.38 -1.71 -3.66
N ALA A 72 -8.92 -2.07 -4.86
CA ALA A 72 -8.92 -1.21 -6.04
C ALA A 72 -9.66 -1.86 -7.23
N SER A 73 -10.34 -2.99 -7.01
CA SER A 73 -10.96 -3.80 -8.07
C SER A 73 -12.43 -3.46 -8.33
N GLU A 74 -13.05 -2.65 -7.48
CA GLU A 74 -14.46 -2.31 -7.55
C GLU A 74 -14.72 -0.94 -8.19
N GLY A 75 -15.85 -0.81 -8.90
CA GLY A 75 -16.30 0.46 -9.46
C GLY A 75 -15.27 1.14 -10.37
N ASP A 76 -15.05 2.43 -10.13
CA ASP A 76 -14.12 3.28 -10.87
C ASP A 76 -12.75 3.42 -10.14
N GLU A 77 -12.55 2.74 -8.99
CA GLU A 77 -11.37 2.92 -8.11
C GLU A 77 -10.06 2.63 -8.82
N LYS A 78 -10.01 1.54 -9.60
CA LYS A 78 -8.85 1.19 -10.45
C LYS A 78 -8.46 2.36 -11.36
N GLU A 79 -9.45 2.95 -12.01
CA GLU A 79 -9.25 3.96 -13.05
C GLU A 79 -8.84 5.29 -12.42
N GLU A 80 -9.42 5.65 -11.28
CA GLU A 80 -9.04 6.81 -10.48
C GLU A 80 -7.61 6.67 -9.94
N LEU A 81 -7.25 5.51 -9.40
CA LEU A 81 -5.91 5.22 -8.91
C LEU A 81 -4.87 5.29 -10.05
N GLU A 82 -5.16 4.70 -11.21
CA GLU A 82 -4.28 4.76 -12.38
C GLU A 82 -4.09 6.20 -12.88
N GLN A 83 -5.13 7.02 -12.85
CA GLN A 83 -5.05 8.45 -13.18
C GLN A 83 -4.17 9.20 -12.18
N ALA A 84 -4.36 8.97 -10.88
CA ALA A 84 -3.59 9.62 -9.83
C ALA A 84 -2.10 9.20 -9.86
N ALA A 85 -1.81 7.96 -10.24
CA ALA A 85 -0.46 7.41 -10.38
C ALA A 85 0.23 7.76 -11.71
N ALA A 86 -0.49 8.35 -12.67
CA ALA A 86 0.02 8.57 -14.02
C ALA A 86 1.29 9.45 -14.03
N GLY A 87 2.32 8.97 -14.73
CA GLY A 87 3.59 9.69 -14.93
C GLY A 87 4.57 9.65 -13.76
N LYS A 88 4.21 9.06 -12.61
CA LYS A 88 5.11 8.92 -11.45
C LYS A 88 6.04 7.70 -11.63
N PRO A 89 7.30 7.73 -11.16
CA PRO A 89 8.15 6.54 -11.13
C PRO A 89 7.63 5.52 -10.10
N TYR A 90 8.02 4.25 -10.22
CA TYR A 90 7.80 3.26 -9.18
C TYR A 90 8.89 3.36 -8.11
N TYR A 91 8.48 3.33 -6.84
CA TYR A 91 9.40 3.09 -5.74
C TYR A 91 9.77 1.62 -5.72
N VAL A 92 11.02 1.27 -6.02
CA VAL A 92 11.49 -0.12 -5.99
C VAL A 92 12.42 -0.31 -4.78
N PRO A 93 11.94 -0.90 -3.67
CA PRO A 93 12.79 -1.18 -2.51
C PRO A 93 13.78 -2.31 -2.77
N ALA A 94 14.74 -2.49 -1.86
CA ALA A 94 15.56 -3.71 -1.84
C ALA A 94 14.68 -4.96 -1.69
N LYS A 95 15.14 -6.11 -2.20
CA LYS A 95 14.40 -7.37 -2.21
C LYS A 95 13.85 -7.74 -0.83
N GLU A 96 14.68 -7.62 0.21
CA GLU A 96 14.30 -7.97 1.58
C GLU A 96 13.19 -7.07 2.13
N GLU A 97 13.15 -5.81 1.71
CA GLU A 97 12.07 -4.87 2.08
C GLU A 97 10.81 -5.13 1.24
N LEU A 98 10.95 -5.33 -0.07
CA LEU A 98 9.82 -5.63 -0.96
C LEU A 98 9.04 -6.84 -0.45
N LEU A 99 9.73 -7.94 -0.13
CA LEU A 99 9.07 -9.18 0.29
C LEU A 99 8.40 -9.09 1.67
N ARG A 100 8.56 -7.99 2.42
CA ARG A 100 7.75 -7.75 3.63
C ARG A 100 6.30 -7.43 3.28
N PHE A 101 6.06 -6.81 2.14
CA PHE A 101 4.72 -6.49 1.64
C PHE A 101 3.94 -7.72 1.16
N ILE A 102 4.47 -8.94 1.28
CA ILE A 102 3.65 -10.16 1.10
C ILE A 102 2.56 -10.21 2.19
N ASP A 103 2.91 -9.77 3.39
CA ASP A 103 1.95 -9.54 4.46
C ASP A 103 1.18 -8.25 4.16
N GLU A 104 -0.12 -8.36 3.95
CA GLU A 104 -0.99 -7.23 3.63
C GLU A 104 -1.13 -6.24 4.79
N GLU A 105 -0.95 -6.72 6.03
CA GLU A 105 -0.99 -5.89 7.24
C GLU A 105 0.36 -5.19 7.49
N TYR A 106 1.37 -5.48 6.68
CA TYR A 106 2.68 -4.87 6.85
C TYR A 106 2.64 -3.38 6.54
N ILE A 107 2.87 -2.57 7.57
CA ILE A 107 3.16 -1.15 7.46
C ILE A 107 4.63 -0.85 7.77
N GLN A 108 5.23 0.06 7.00
CA GLN A 108 6.56 0.56 7.32
C GLN A 108 6.46 1.47 8.55
N GLU A 109 7.11 1.09 9.65
CA GLU A 109 7.14 1.88 10.88
C GLU A 109 7.90 3.20 10.67
N THR A 110 7.31 4.32 11.11
CA THR A 110 7.93 5.64 11.08
C THR A 110 7.90 6.32 12.46
N GLN A 111 8.77 7.31 12.67
CA GLN A 111 8.80 8.06 13.93
C GLN A 111 7.52 8.90 14.12
N GLU A 112 6.93 9.34 13.01
CA GLU A 112 5.68 10.06 12.93
C GLU A 112 4.50 9.22 13.44
N GLN A 113 4.45 7.93 13.06
CA GLN A 113 3.46 6.97 13.58
C GLN A 113 3.63 6.75 15.09
N LEU A 114 4.87 6.57 15.57
CA LEU A 114 5.15 6.42 17.00
C LEU A 114 4.76 7.64 17.82
N LYS A 115 4.92 8.85 17.24
CA LYS A 115 4.49 10.11 17.86
C LYS A 115 2.97 10.17 17.95
N LEU A 116 2.25 9.82 16.89
CA LEU A 116 0.79 9.75 16.90
C LEU A 116 0.29 8.76 17.95
N LYS A 117 0.84 7.53 17.95
CA LYS A 117 0.53 6.49 18.95
C LYS A 117 0.72 7.00 20.38
N SER A 118 1.82 7.71 20.64
CA SER A 118 2.10 8.27 21.97
C SER A 118 1.07 9.32 22.39
N MET A 119 0.62 10.17 21.47
CA MET A 119 -0.42 11.17 21.74
C MET A 119 -1.77 10.52 22.04
N LEU A 120 -2.15 9.48 21.29
CA LEU A 120 -3.36 8.71 21.53
C LEU A 120 -3.33 8.04 22.91
N ILE A 121 -2.21 7.41 23.28
CA ILE A 121 -2.05 6.81 24.61
C ILE A 121 -2.16 7.87 25.73
N GLU A 122 -1.63 9.09 25.52
CA GLU A 122 -1.71 10.17 26.50
C GLU A 122 -3.15 10.65 26.74
N ASP A 123 -3.95 10.78 25.69
CA ASP A 123 -5.33 11.30 25.80
C ASP A 123 -6.35 10.24 26.19
N PHE A 124 -6.18 9.00 25.73
CA PHE A 124 -7.19 7.94 25.84
C PHE A 124 -6.79 6.81 26.80
N GLY A 125 -5.50 6.65 27.11
CA GLY A 125 -5.02 5.51 27.90
C GLY A 125 -5.42 4.18 27.27
N ASP A 126 -6.10 3.33 28.05
CA ASP A 126 -6.57 2.01 27.63
C ASP A 126 -7.96 2.03 26.95
N GLU A 127 -8.62 3.19 26.87
CA GLU A 127 -9.96 3.31 26.23
C GLU A 127 -9.89 3.19 24.71
N LEU A 128 -8.70 3.40 24.13
CA LEU A 128 -8.45 3.36 22.69
C LEU A 128 -7.27 2.44 22.39
N HIS A 129 -7.43 1.54 21.41
CA HIS A 129 -6.35 0.68 20.95
C HIS A 129 -5.41 1.48 20.01
N ALA A 130 -4.59 2.36 20.58
CA ALA A 130 -3.76 3.31 19.83
C ALA A 130 -2.87 2.70 18.74
N GLU A 131 -2.45 1.44 18.88
CA GLU A 131 -1.70 0.75 17.82
C GLU A 131 -2.58 0.41 16.61
N GLU A 132 -3.81 -0.03 16.85
CA GLU A 132 -4.77 -0.35 15.80
C GLU A 132 -5.18 0.91 15.05
N GLU A 133 -5.51 1.98 15.78
CA GLU A 133 -5.89 3.28 15.19
C GLU A 133 -4.82 3.84 14.24
N VAL A 134 -3.55 3.73 14.64
CA VAL A 134 -2.44 4.18 13.78
C VAL A 134 -2.29 3.26 12.56
N ARG A 135 -2.47 1.95 12.73
CA ARG A 135 -2.40 1.00 11.62
C ARG A 135 -3.52 1.25 10.61
N GLU A 136 -4.76 1.38 11.09
CA GLU A 136 -5.92 1.70 10.26
C GLU A 136 -5.74 3.02 9.52
N LEU A 137 -5.29 4.08 10.20
CA LEU A 137 -4.98 5.35 9.54
C LEU A 137 -3.94 5.19 8.43
N VAL A 138 -2.85 4.46 8.67
CA VAL A 138 -1.79 4.25 7.67
C VAL A 138 -2.33 3.46 6.48
N PHE A 139 -3.10 2.41 6.72
CA PHE A 139 -3.73 1.61 5.67
C PHE A 139 -4.69 2.46 4.83
N ASN A 140 -5.60 3.20 5.47
CA ASN A 140 -6.57 4.05 4.78
C ASN A 140 -5.88 5.12 3.93
N LEU A 141 -4.83 5.76 4.46
CA LEU A 141 -4.02 6.71 3.70
C LEU A 141 -3.39 6.04 2.47
N GLN A 142 -2.78 4.85 2.64
CA GLN A 142 -2.11 4.10 1.58
C GLN A 142 -3.03 3.78 0.40
N VAL A 143 -4.30 3.46 0.67
CA VAL A 143 -5.29 3.06 -0.34
C VAL A 143 -6.22 4.20 -0.79
N SER A 144 -6.10 5.40 -0.23
CA SER A 144 -7.05 6.52 -0.40
C SER A 144 -7.20 7.07 -1.83
N GLY A 145 -6.35 6.68 -2.77
CA GLY A 145 -6.34 7.26 -4.12
C GLY A 145 -6.03 8.76 -4.15
N GLY A 146 -5.48 9.31 -3.05
CA GLY A 146 -5.17 10.73 -2.89
C GLY A 146 -6.20 11.54 -2.09
N ASP A 147 -7.25 10.94 -1.53
CA ASP A 147 -8.21 11.63 -0.65
C ASP A 147 -7.69 11.80 0.79
N PHE A 148 -6.52 12.43 0.95
CA PHE A 148 -5.95 12.72 2.26
C PHE A 148 -6.90 13.50 3.19
N MET A 149 -7.65 14.44 2.63
CA MET A 149 -8.54 15.30 3.42
C MET A 149 -9.73 14.52 3.97
N GLY A 150 -10.30 13.60 3.20
CA GLY A 150 -11.32 12.66 3.64
C GLY A 150 -10.81 11.79 4.79
N GLU A 151 -9.68 11.11 4.59
CA GLU A 151 -9.11 10.21 5.60
C GLU A 151 -8.74 10.91 6.90
N MET A 152 -8.09 12.08 6.82
CA MET A 152 -7.79 12.88 8.02
C MET A 152 -9.06 13.30 8.75
N SER A 153 -10.11 13.69 8.02
CA SER A 153 -11.38 14.12 8.61
C SER A 153 -12.10 12.96 9.31
N MET A 154 -12.12 11.78 8.69
CA MET A 154 -12.72 10.57 9.27
C MET A 154 -11.98 10.14 10.54
N PHE A 155 -10.64 10.09 10.50
CA PHE A 155 -9.83 9.75 11.65
C PHE A 155 -10.06 10.72 12.82
N ILE A 156 -10.01 12.03 12.57
CA ILE A 156 -10.25 13.04 13.60
C ILE A 156 -11.67 12.94 14.18
N ALA A 157 -12.68 12.69 13.35
CA ALA A 157 -14.05 12.52 13.81
C ALA A 157 -14.21 11.27 14.70
N GLY A 158 -13.53 10.16 14.35
CA GLY A 158 -13.55 8.91 15.11
C GLY A 158 -12.96 9.01 16.52
N LEU A 159 -12.07 9.98 16.76
CA LEU A 159 -11.51 10.24 18.09
C LEU A 159 -12.53 10.81 19.10
N GLU A 160 -13.68 11.32 18.64
CA GLU A 160 -14.75 11.90 19.48
C GLU A 160 -14.27 12.97 20.49
N LEU A 161 -13.16 13.64 20.20
CA LEU A 161 -12.59 14.68 21.06
C LEU A 161 -13.25 16.05 20.85
N PRO A 162 -13.25 16.93 21.87
CA PRO A 162 -13.53 18.35 21.66
C PRO A 162 -12.62 18.94 20.59
N VAL A 163 -13.14 19.85 19.77
CA VAL A 163 -12.41 20.45 18.63
C VAL A 163 -11.04 20.99 19.05
N GLU A 164 -10.95 21.70 20.18
CA GLU A 164 -9.68 22.29 20.62
C GLU A 164 -8.61 21.25 20.97
N LYS A 165 -9.02 20.03 21.34
CA LYS A 165 -8.10 18.91 21.56
C LYS A 165 -7.78 18.19 20.25
N ALA A 166 -8.78 18.00 19.40
CA ALA A 166 -8.64 17.27 18.14
C ALA A 166 -7.69 17.99 17.16
N GLU A 167 -7.70 19.33 17.13
CA GLU A 167 -6.84 20.14 16.26
C GLU A 167 -5.34 19.87 16.43
N ARG A 168 -4.91 19.42 17.62
CA ARG A 168 -3.49 19.12 17.89
C ARG A 168 -2.96 17.90 17.13
N TYR A 169 -3.85 17.03 16.64
CA TYR A 169 -3.50 15.82 15.89
C TYR A 169 -3.22 16.11 14.42
N ILE A 170 -3.84 17.14 13.84
CA ILE A 170 -3.70 17.54 12.43
C ILE A 170 -2.24 17.55 11.96
N PRO A 171 -1.30 18.30 12.61
CA PRO A 171 0.08 18.34 12.12
C PRO A 171 0.77 16.98 12.15
N VAL A 172 0.44 16.11 13.10
CA VAL A 172 1.05 14.77 13.20
C VAL A 172 0.46 13.81 12.16
N ILE A 173 -0.84 13.91 11.87
CA ILE A 173 -1.47 13.13 10.80
C ILE A 173 -0.90 13.54 9.43
N VAL A 174 -0.66 14.84 9.21
CA VAL A 174 0.04 15.33 8.01
C VAL A 174 1.46 14.74 7.93
N ASP A 175 2.19 14.72 9.03
CA ASP A 175 3.53 14.13 9.09
C ASP A 175 3.50 12.62 8.77
N VAL A 176 2.53 11.88 9.34
CA VAL A 176 2.30 10.45 9.06
C VAL A 176 2.03 10.25 7.56
N ALA A 177 1.04 10.94 6.99
CA ALA A 177 0.70 10.84 5.58
C ALA A 177 1.88 11.14 4.64
N ASN A 178 2.72 12.12 5.00
CA ASN A 178 3.91 12.46 4.23
C ASN A 178 5.02 11.38 4.27
N THR A 179 4.94 10.43 5.21
CA THR A 179 5.88 9.31 5.38
C THR A 179 5.28 7.94 5.06
N THR A 180 3.98 7.87 4.80
CA THR A 180 3.30 6.65 4.34
C THR A 180 3.59 6.44 2.86
N ARG A 181 3.81 5.18 2.45
CA ARG A 181 3.89 4.80 1.04
C ARG A 181 2.48 4.74 0.47
N LEU A 182 2.25 5.41 -0.65
CA LEU A 182 0.89 5.60 -1.19
C LEU A 182 0.76 4.90 -2.53
N TRP A 183 -0.39 4.26 -2.79
CA TRP A 183 -0.65 3.58 -4.07
C TRP A 183 -0.68 4.57 -5.22
N GLU A 184 -1.33 5.74 -5.03
CA GLU A 184 -1.37 6.79 -6.03
C GLU A 184 0.01 7.41 -6.30
N ASN A 185 1.00 7.12 -5.46
CA ASN A 185 2.41 7.49 -5.64
C ASN A 185 3.29 6.31 -6.07
N ARG A 186 2.71 5.17 -6.48
CA ARG A 186 3.45 3.96 -6.89
C ARG A 186 4.46 3.51 -5.84
N GLY A 187 4.03 3.50 -4.57
CA GLY A 187 4.82 3.05 -3.42
C GLY A 187 5.79 4.09 -2.87
N HIS A 188 5.87 5.28 -3.47
CA HIS A 188 6.61 6.40 -2.88
C HIS A 188 5.84 7.04 -1.73
N THR A 189 6.58 7.60 -0.80
CA THR A 189 6.06 8.61 0.13
C THR A 189 5.92 9.97 -0.56
N THR A 190 5.05 10.85 -0.06
CA THR A 190 4.94 12.22 -0.59
C THR A 190 6.29 12.96 -0.53
N LYS A 191 7.08 12.78 0.53
CA LYS A 191 8.41 13.39 0.68
C LYS A 191 9.40 12.96 -0.41
N GLU A 192 9.29 11.75 -0.94
CA GLU A 192 10.20 11.23 -1.97
C GLU A 192 9.90 11.76 -3.37
N LEU A 193 8.67 12.21 -3.64
CA LEU A 193 8.26 12.77 -4.94
C LEU A 193 8.35 14.29 -5.01
N LEU A 194 8.49 14.97 -3.86
CA LEU A 194 8.67 16.41 -3.81
C LEU A 194 10.14 16.78 -4.11
N PRO A 195 10.39 17.81 -4.94
CA PRO A 195 11.73 18.29 -5.28
C PRO A 195 12.42 19.06 -4.16
#